data_AF-A0A1G7B9M1-F1
#
_entry.id   AF-A0A1G7B9M1-F1
#
_cell.length_a   1.000
_cell.length_b   1.000
_cell.length_c   1.000
_cell.angle_alpha   90.00
_cell.angle_beta   90.00
_cell.angle_gamma   90.00
#
_symmetry.space_group_name_H-M   'P 1'
#
loop_
_entity.id
_entity.type
_entity.pdbx_description
1 polymer ?
#
loop_
_entity_poly.entity_id
_entity_poly.type
_entity_poly.pdbx_seq_one_letter_code
_entity_poly.pdbx_strand_id
1 'polypeptide(L)'
;MASISPEYANQLLAELTEGCPVPAAPASLSRYTFQISNHVLIGDTAVRGYKYKGRWRLDDRDIRAAGNRLASLPFDPDDLVDARLAPEHDRTWRSQIHRWFEHVSYQDQSANGCRCEGQHPCSGTRPNRYGLGCGATFEQVEERYGRSPIACTSPLPLLTWSGTTWMVPRAYAALLDRADRIAAECVEQAARCSRCNATGDVWKWRTSSNSGYTTLCPACAASVARPYKDHLRGRLYASLPKNSQPEAFLCRMCPSPRQAVYWDHCHTHGFVRGPVCASCNTYEGGGHRFIHRPGAVRHLLLCDGCRRDRTVPPRHQSDIVLQTFAPDPHGPYAKQPHSAWGSVEKDGSIRFRMRCWQCASAPQWEQVVPAAQVRHLVQEFVDKALDADADVPSQDTA
;
A
#
# COMPACT_ATOMS: atom_id res chain seq x y z
N MET A 1 18.37 24.61 -9.47
CA MET A 1 18.08 23.31 -10.12
C MET A 1 16.57 23.22 -10.26
N ALA A 2 16.07 22.84 -11.44
CA ALA A 2 14.63 22.89 -11.71
C ALA A 2 13.95 21.61 -11.21
N SER A 3 13.16 21.73 -10.14
CA SER A 3 12.33 20.64 -9.63
C SER A 3 11.04 20.53 -10.42
N ILE A 4 10.77 19.37 -11.02
CA ILE A 4 9.60 19.17 -11.86
C ILE A 4 8.56 18.25 -11.21
N SER A 5 7.29 18.38 -11.63
CA SER A 5 6.23 17.49 -11.15
C SER A 5 6.37 16.09 -11.78
N PRO A 6 5.79 15.05 -11.16
CA PRO A 6 5.76 13.73 -11.77
C PRO A 6 5.01 13.69 -13.10
N GLU A 7 3.97 14.51 -13.26
CA GLU A 7 3.22 14.63 -14.52
C GLU A 7 4.10 15.21 -15.63
N TYR A 8 4.83 16.29 -15.36
CA TYR A 8 5.75 16.87 -16.32
C TYR A 8 6.94 15.94 -16.61
N ALA A 9 7.44 15.22 -15.61
CA ALA A 9 8.49 14.22 -15.81
C ALA A 9 8.03 13.09 -16.74
N ASN A 10 6.78 12.63 -16.62
CA ASN A 10 6.21 11.63 -17.52
C ASN A 10 6.05 12.16 -18.94
N GLN A 11 5.62 13.42 -19.11
CA GLN A 11 5.55 14.06 -20.42
C GLN A 11 6.95 14.16 -21.06
N LEU A 12 7.91 14.69 -20.31
CA LEU A 12 9.29 14.84 -20.79
C LEU A 12 9.91 13.49 -21.15
N LEU A 13 9.66 12.45 -20.35
CA LEU A 13 10.14 11.10 -20.67
C LEU A 13 9.53 10.61 -21.99
N ALA A 14 8.22 10.78 -22.19
CA ALA A 14 7.55 10.39 -23.43
C ALA A 14 8.16 11.12 -24.65
N GLU A 15 8.38 12.43 -24.56
CA GLU A 15 9.02 13.25 -25.61
C GLU A 15 10.45 12.77 -25.93
N LEU A 16 11.26 12.50 -24.90
CA LEU A 16 12.66 12.06 -25.08
C LEU A 16 12.79 10.64 -25.67
N THR A 17 11.76 9.82 -25.49
CA THR A 17 11.73 8.43 -25.97
C THR A 17 10.83 8.25 -27.19
N GLU A 18 10.34 9.34 -27.79
CA GLU A 18 9.55 9.28 -29.01
C GLU A 18 10.36 8.62 -30.13
N GLY A 19 9.78 7.59 -30.77
CA GLY A 19 10.47 6.80 -31.80
C GLY A 19 11.57 5.87 -31.27
N CYS A 20 11.76 5.76 -29.95
CA CYS A 20 12.65 4.76 -29.37
C CYS A 20 12.10 3.36 -29.65
N PRO A 21 12.94 2.40 -30.07
CA PRO A 21 12.48 1.04 -30.34
C PRO A 21 12.08 0.28 -29.06
N VAL A 22 12.51 0.75 -27.88
CA VAL A 22 11.99 0.28 -26.60
C VAL A 22 10.75 1.09 -26.25
N PRO A 23 9.55 0.48 -26.18
CA PRO A 23 8.33 1.22 -25.90
C PRO A 23 8.39 1.82 -24.50
N ALA A 24 8.43 3.14 -24.40
CA ALA A 24 8.34 3.82 -23.12
C ALA A 24 6.91 3.72 -22.58
N ALA A 25 6.80 3.39 -21.30
CA ALA A 25 5.54 3.38 -20.58
C ALA A 25 5.74 4.17 -19.27
N PRO A 26 5.57 5.50 -19.29
CA PRO A 26 5.76 6.32 -18.11
C PRO A 26 4.90 5.80 -16.96
N ALA A 27 5.54 5.40 -15.86
CA ALA A 27 4.82 4.83 -14.75
C ALA A 27 3.92 5.88 -14.07
N SER A 28 2.82 5.42 -13.46
CA SER A 28 2.10 6.28 -12.53
C SER A 28 3.00 6.54 -11.32
N LEU A 29 3.62 7.73 -11.30
CA LEU A 29 4.50 8.17 -10.23
C LEU A 29 3.66 8.60 -9.03
N SER A 30 3.30 7.62 -8.20
CA SER A 30 2.49 7.84 -7.00
C SER A 30 3.35 7.86 -5.73
N ARG A 31 2.73 8.18 -4.59
CA ARG A 31 3.40 8.08 -3.29
C ARG A 31 3.95 6.66 -3.01
N TYR A 32 3.33 5.64 -3.57
CA TYR A 32 3.70 4.24 -3.35
C TYR A 32 4.97 3.86 -4.13
N THR A 33 5.20 4.50 -5.28
CA THR A 33 6.41 4.34 -6.10
C THR A 33 7.67 4.62 -5.27
N PHE A 34 7.64 5.67 -4.46
CA PHE A 34 8.79 6.11 -3.68
C PHE A 34 8.88 5.49 -2.28
N GLN A 35 7.86 4.72 -1.85
CA GLN A 35 7.76 4.26 -0.47
C GLN A 35 8.91 3.35 -0.07
N ILE A 36 9.37 2.49 -0.97
CA ILE A 36 10.40 1.50 -0.67
C ILE A 36 11.79 2.14 -0.70
N SER A 37 12.13 2.95 -1.72
CA SER A 37 13.51 3.42 -1.91
C SER A 37 13.70 4.91 -2.16
N ASN A 38 12.64 5.73 -2.22
CA ASN A 38 12.66 7.10 -2.78
C ASN A 38 13.07 7.19 -4.26
N HIS A 39 13.23 6.08 -4.98
CA HIS A 39 13.64 6.11 -6.38
C HIS A 39 12.54 5.53 -7.27
N VAL A 40 12.49 6.01 -8.51
CA VAL A 40 11.83 5.34 -9.62
C VAL A 40 12.88 4.90 -10.63
N LEU A 41 12.68 3.75 -11.27
CA LEU A 41 13.54 3.30 -12.35
C LEU A 41 12.99 3.72 -13.70
N ILE A 42 13.87 4.28 -14.52
CA ILE A 42 13.65 4.56 -15.95
C ILE A 42 14.73 3.77 -16.68
N GLY A 43 14.32 2.69 -17.35
CA GLY A 43 15.25 1.66 -17.82
C GLY A 43 16.16 1.15 -16.69
N ASP A 44 17.47 1.26 -16.88
CA ASP A 44 18.47 0.90 -15.87
C ASP A 44 19.00 2.10 -15.08
N THR A 45 18.22 3.18 -14.94
CA THR A 45 18.61 4.39 -14.20
C THR A 45 17.67 4.66 -13.03
N ALA A 46 18.22 4.78 -11.81
CA ALA A 46 17.47 5.18 -10.63
C ALA A 46 17.39 6.70 -10.52
N VAL A 47 16.17 7.24 -10.62
CA VAL A 47 15.90 8.68 -10.45
C VAL A 47 15.31 8.92 -9.08
N ARG A 48 15.94 9.81 -8.31
CA ARG A 48 15.52 10.13 -6.95
C ARG A 48 14.30 11.05 -6.95
N GLY A 49 13.25 10.62 -6.26
CA GLY A 49 12.13 11.46 -5.85
C GLY A 49 12.44 12.18 -4.53
N TYR A 50 12.02 13.43 -4.43
CA TYR A 50 12.03 14.20 -3.18
C TYR A 50 10.67 14.86 -2.95
N LYS A 51 10.35 15.12 -1.69
CA LYS A 51 9.15 15.90 -1.34
C LYS A 51 9.48 17.37 -1.25
N TYR A 52 8.61 18.21 -1.82
CA TYR A 52 8.61 19.65 -1.67
C TYR A 52 7.18 20.12 -1.42
N LYS A 53 6.95 20.81 -0.29
CA LYS A 53 5.61 21.24 0.16
C LYS A 53 4.58 20.08 0.12
N GLY A 54 5.00 18.91 0.59
CA GLY A 54 4.16 17.70 0.64
C GLY A 54 3.93 16.98 -0.70
N ARG A 55 4.45 17.50 -1.81
CA ARG A 55 4.30 16.92 -3.15
C ARG A 55 5.62 16.31 -3.62
N TRP A 56 5.56 15.15 -4.28
CA TRP A 56 6.73 14.54 -4.90
C TRP A 56 7.21 15.37 -6.09
N ARG A 57 8.51 15.43 -6.26
CA ARG A 57 9.23 16.13 -7.32
C ARG A 57 10.43 15.29 -7.75
N LEU A 58 10.86 15.50 -8.98
CA LEU A 58 12.07 14.90 -9.56
C LEU A 58 12.98 16.01 -10.09
N ASP A 59 14.26 15.71 -10.26
CA ASP A 59 15.19 16.63 -10.92
C ASP A 59 15.06 16.50 -12.44
N ASP A 60 14.85 17.62 -13.13
CA ASP A 60 14.76 17.66 -14.60
C ASP A 60 16.01 17.06 -15.27
N ARG A 61 17.20 17.28 -14.70
CA ARG A 61 18.46 16.76 -15.26
C ARG A 61 18.51 15.24 -15.20
N ASP A 62 18.08 14.67 -14.09
CA ASP A 62 18.08 13.22 -13.90
C ASP A 62 17.07 12.54 -14.83
N ILE A 63 15.91 13.17 -15.05
CA ILE A 63 14.91 12.68 -16.01
C ILE A 63 15.46 12.74 -17.44
N ARG A 64 16.09 13.85 -17.84
CA ARG A 64 16.72 13.97 -19.17
C ARG A 64 17.83 12.95 -19.38
N ALA A 65 18.71 12.80 -18.39
CA ALA A 65 19.80 11.84 -18.46
C ALA A 65 19.28 10.40 -18.59
N ALA A 66 18.27 10.03 -17.81
CA ALA A 66 17.66 8.71 -17.88
C ALA A 66 16.92 8.47 -19.21
N GLY A 67 16.14 9.44 -19.68
CA GLY A 67 15.43 9.37 -20.96
C GLY A 67 16.37 9.23 -22.15
N ASN A 68 17.42 10.06 -22.22
CA ASN A 68 18.42 9.99 -23.28
C ASN A 68 19.17 8.65 -23.29
N ARG A 69 19.51 8.13 -22.10
CA ARG A 69 20.18 6.84 -21.95
C ARG A 69 19.29 5.69 -22.44
N LEU A 70 18.00 5.71 -22.10
CA LEU A 70 17.02 4.73 -22.60
C LEU A 70 16.86 4.82 -24.11
N ALA A 71 16.71 6.04 -24.65
CA ALA A 71 16.57 6.29 -26.09
C ALA A 71 17.79 5.83 -26.90
N SER A 72 18.98 5.88 -26.29
CA SER A 72 20.25 5.49 -26.93
C SER A 72 20.61 4.01 -26.72
N LEU A 73 19.69 3.16 -26.24
CA LEU A 73 19.96 1.74 -26.06
C LEU A 73 20.29 1.10 -27.42
N PRO A 74 21.43 0.38 -27.56
CA PRO A 74 21.74 -0.35 -28.79
C PRO A 74 20.78 -1.54 -28.91
N PHE A 75 19.65 -1.30 -29.54
CA PHE A 75 18.54 -2.23 -29.64
C PHE A 75 18.51 -2.87 -31.03
N ASP A 76 18.52 -4.19 -31.05
CA ASP A 76 18.30 -5.02 -32.23
C ASP A 76 17.08 -5.91 -31.95
N PRO A 77 15.96 -5.76 -32.68
CA PRO A 77 14.76 -6.57 -32.47
C PRO A 77 14.99 -8.05 -32.79
N ASP A 78 15.98 -8.39 -33.61
CA ASP A 78 16.22 -9.76 -34.08
C ASP A 78 17.25 -10.52 -33.22
N ASP A 79 18.06 -9.82 -32.41
CA ASP A 79 18.94 -10.45 -31.41
C ASP A 79 18.14 -10.90 -30.19
N LEU A 80 17.43 -12.01 -30.36
CA LEU A 80 16.54 -12.57 -29.35
C LEU A 80 17.28 -13.51 -28.38
N VAL A 81 16.89 -13.44 -27.11
CA VAL A 81 17.27 -14.38 -26.05
C VAL A 81 16.04 -14.96 -25.38
N ASP A 82 16.19 -16.15 -24.81
CA ASP A 82 15.19 -16.74 -23.92
C ASP A 82 14.95 -15.80 -22.72
N ALA A 83 13.70 -15.37 -22.56
CA ALA A 83 13.27 -14.51 -21.47
C ALA A 83 13.35 -15.22 -20.11
N ARG A 84 13.33 -16.57 -20.10
CA ARG A 84 13.40 -17.41 -18.89
C ARG A 84 12.36 -17.02 -17.84
N LEU A 85 11.11 -16.84 -18.28
CA LEU A 85 10.00 -16.52 -17.38
C LEU A 85 9.78 -17.69 -16.42
N ALA A 86 9.96 -17.46 -15.12
CA ALA A 86 9.87 -18.49 -14.10
C ALA A 86 9.15 -17.99 -12.84
N PRO A 87 8.50 -18.89 -12.08
CA PRO A 87 7.96 -18.60 -10.77
C PRO A 87 9.12 -18.47 -9.77
N GLU A 88 9.78 -17.32 -9.74
CA GLU A 88 10.78 -16.99 -8.72
C GLU A 88 10.16 -16.24 -7.54
N HIS A 89 10.68 -16.46 -6.34
CA HIS A 89 10.31 -15.72 -5.14
C HIS A 89 10.80 -14.27 -5.13
N ASP A 90 11.80 -13.96 -5.97
CA ASP A 90 12.37 -12.64 -6.10
C ASP A 90 11.48 -11.74 -6.96
N ARG A 91 11.45 -10.44 -6.64
CA ARG A 91 10.67 -9.43 -7.37
C ARG A 91 11.40 -8.97 -8.64
N THR A 92 11.74 -9.91 -9.51
CA THR A 92 12.37 -9.65 -10.81
C THR A 92 11.34 -9.30 -11.87
N TRP A 93 11.80 -8.70 -12.97
CA TRP A 93 10.94 -8.45 -14.13
C TRP A 93 10.37 -9.76 -14.71
N ARG A 94 11.15 -10.84 -14.69
CA ARG A 94 10.73 -12.18 -15.17
C ARG A 94 9.58 -12.74 -14.34
N SER A 95 9.70 -12.71 -13.00
CA SER A 95 8.65 -13.18 -12.11
C SER A 95 7.41 -12.27 -12.14
N GLN A 96 7.60 -10.98 -12.46
CA GLN A 96 6.49 -10.05 -12.66
C GLN A 96 5.67 -10.40 -13.90
N ILE A 97 6.31 -10.61 -15.06
CA ILE A 97 5.62 -11.02 -16.29
C ILE A 97 4.99 -12.40 -16.13
N HIS A 98 5.70 -13.36 -15.52
CA HIS A 98 5.15 -14.68 -15.24
C HIS A 98 3.84 -14.61 -14.44
N ARG A 99 3.80 -13.78 -13.38
CA ARG A 99 2.56 -13.57 -12.60
C ARG A 99 1.44 -12.94 -13.40
N TRP A 100 1.74 -12.07 -14.36
CA TRP A 100 0.72 -11.53 -15.26
C TRP A 100 0.07 -12.65 -16.09
N PHE A 101 0.89 -13.57 -16.60
CA PHE A 101 0.41 -14.71 -17.40
C PHE A 101 -0.40 -15.69 -16.54
N GLU A 102 0.08 -16.02 -15.34
CA GLU A 102 -0.65 -16.87 -14.40
C GLU A 102 -1.99 -16.25 -13.98
N HIS A 103 -2.01 -14.93 -13.72
CA HIS A 103 -3.24 -14.24 -13.35
C HIS A 103 -4.29 -14.35 -14.45
N VAL A 104 -3.91 -14.07 -15.70
CA VAL A 104 -4.83 -14.18 -16.85
C VAL A 104 -5.29 -15.62 -17.04
N SER A 105 -4.38 -16.58 -16.95
CA SER A 105 -4.70 -18.01 -17.07
C SER A 105 -5.68 -18.48 -15.99
N TYR A 106 -5.49 -18.04 -14.75
CA TYR A 106 -6.38 -18.31 -13.63
C TYR A 106 -7.76 -17.68 -13.84
N GLN A 107 -7.82 -16.42 -14.29
CA GLN A 107 -9.08 -15.74 -14.55
C GLN A 107 -9.86 -16.39 -15.69
N ASP A 108 -9.19 -16.75 -16.78
CA ASP A 108 -9.81 -17.45 -17.91
C ASP A 108 -10.36 -18.82 -17.48
N GLN A 109 -9.56 -19.61 -16.76
CA GLN A 109 -9.99 -20.92 -16.26
C GLN A 109 -11.17 -20.79 -15.28
N SER A 110 -11.15 -19.78 -14.40
CA SER A 110 -12.24 -19.54 -13.45
C SER A 110 -13.54 -19.10 -14.12
N ALA A 111 -13.46 -18.40 -15.26
CA ALA A 111 -14.63 -17.89 -15.97
C ALA A 111 -15.18 -18.91 -16.98
N ASN A 112 -14.30 -19.60 -17.71
CA ASN A 112 -14.64 -20.41 -18.87
C ASN A 112 -14.44 -21.92 -18.65
N GLY A 113 -13.97 -22.32 -17.47
CA GLY A 113 -13.57 -23.68 -17.19
C GLY A 113 -12.22 -24.07 -17.83
N CYS A 114 -11.77 -25.29 -17.55
CA CYS A 114 -10.51 -25.80 -18.09
C CYS A 114 -10.71 -26.32 -19.52
N ARG A 115 -9.94 -25.78 -20.48
CA ARG A 115 -9.96 -26.17 -21.91
C ARG A 115 -8.84 -27.11 -22.33
N CYS A 116 -7.99 -27.54 -21.40
CA CYS A 116 -6.93 -28.52 -21.68
C CYS A 116 -7.47 -29.93 -21.82
N GLU A 117 -6.86 -30.73 -22.69
CA GLU A 117 -7.06 -32.18 -22.74
C GLU A 117 -6.39 -32.85 -21.52
N GLY A 118 -7.13 -33.70 -20.78
CA GLY A 118 -6.60 -34.46 -19.65
C GLY A 118 -7.23 -34.11 -18.30
N GLN A 119 -6.44 -34.10 -17.23
CA GLN A 119 -6.93 -33.89 -15.86
C GLN A 119 -7.52 -32.48 -15.67
N HIS A 120 -8.72 -32.42 -15.09
CA HIS A 120 -9.45 -31.18 -14.81
C HIS A 120 -9.54 -30.92 -13.30
N PRO A 121 -9.17 -29.71 -12.81
CA PRO A 121 -8.54 -28.61 -13.55
C PRO A 121 -7.07 -28.92 -13.90
N CYS A 122 -6.61 -28.47 -15.06
CA CYS A 122 -5.19 -28.59 -15.41
C CYS A 122 -4.34 -27.74 -14.47
N SER A 123 -3.08 -28.15 -14.25
CA SER A 123 -2.11 -27.40 -13.44
C SER A 123 -1.79 -26.01 -13.99
N GLY A 124 -2.17 -25.69 -15.24
CA GLY A 124 -1.86 -24.42 -15.90
C GLY A 124 -0.38 -24.23 -16.24
N THR A 125 0.48 -25.17 -15.85
CA THR A 125 1.94 -25.12 -16.04
C THR A 125 2.39 -25.49 -17.45
N ARG A 126 1.53 -26.16 -18.23
CA ARG A 126 1.82 -26.50 -19.63
C ARG A 126 1.41 -25.32 -20.53
N PRO A 127 2.34 -24.74 -21.31
CA PRO A 127 1.99 -23.68 -22.24
C PRO A 127 1.08 -24.21 -23.35
N ASN A 128 0.07 -23.43 -23.71
CA ASN A 128 -0.78 -23.62 -24.86
C ASN A 128 -0.11 -23.06 -26.14
N ARG A 129 -0.85 -23.02 -27.25
CA ARG A 129 -0.33 -22.50 -28.53
C ARG A 129 0.14 -21.03 -28.49
N TYR A 130 -0.27 -20.28 -27.48
CA TYR A 130 0.11 -18.89 -27.25
C TYR A 130 1.21 -18.75 -26.18
N GLY A 131 1.80 -19.84 -25.69
CA GLY A 131 2.80 -19.78 -24.62
C GLY A 131 2.24 -19.46 -23.22
N LEU A 132 0.92 -19.60 -23.02
CA LEU A 132 0.21 -19.29 -21.78
C LEU A 132 -0.48 -20.53 -21.19
N GLY A 133 -0.97 -20.46 -19.95
CA GLY A 133 -1.70 -21.56 -19.34
C GLY A 133 -3.14 -21.70 -19.87
N CYS A 134 -3.64 -22.94 -19.95
CA CYS A 134 -5.04 -23.22 -20.29
C CYS A 134 -5.50 -22.61 -21.62
N GLY A 135 -6.65 -21.92 -21.65
CA GLY A 135 -7.21 -21.27 -22.83
C GLY A 135 -6.85 -19.79 -22.96
N ALA A 136 -5.94 -19.28 -22.13
CA ALA A 136 -5.56 -17.87 -22.15
C ALA A 136 -4.90 -17.47 -23.47
N THR A 137 -5.20 -16.25 -23.92
CA THR A 137 -4.60 -15.66 -25.12
C THR A 137 -3.68 -14.50 -24.76
N PHE A 138 -2.73 -14.20 -25.64
CA PHE A 138 -1.84 -13.05 -25.44
C PHE A 138 -2.60 -11.72 -25.48
N GLU A 139 -3.66 -11.62 -26.30
CA GLU A 139 -4.56 -10.47 -26.35
C GLU A 139 -5.19 -10.15 -24.99
N GLN A 140 -5.62 -11.17 -24.22
CA GLN A 140 -6.12 -10.97 -22.86
C GLN A 140 -5.04 -10.43 -21.90
N VAL A 141 -3.78 -10.82 -22.11
CA VAL A 141 -2.64 -10.29 -21.35
C VAL A 141 -2.39 -8.83 -21.72
N GLU A 142 -2.39 -8.49 -23.01
CA GLU A 142 -2.21 -7.11 -23.48
C GLU A 142 -3.34 -6.19 -23.03
N GLU A 143 -4.60 -6.64 -23.09
CA GLU A 143 -5.75 -5.88 -22.61
C GLU A 143 -5.59 -5.52 -21.12
N ARG A 144 -5.15 -6.48 -20.30
CA ARG A 144 -5.06 -6.32 -18.85
C ARG A 144 -3.78 -5.62 -18.40
N TYR A 145 -2.64 -5.96 -19.00
CA TYR A 145 -1.31 -5.59 -18.55
C TYR A 145 -0.48 -4.81 -19.58
N GLY A 146 -0.99 -4.54 -20.79
CA GLY A 146 -0.27 -3.78 -21.82
C GLY A 146 0.15 -2.37 -21.40
N ARG A 147 -0.54 -1.80 -20.40
CA ARG A 147 -0.20 -0.51 -19.79
C ARG A 147 0.59 -0.62 -18.48
N SER A 148 0.92 -1.84 -18.03
CA SER A 148 1.67 -2.07 -16.80
C SER A 148 3.17 -1.90 -17.07
N PRO A 149 3.82 -0.87 -16.50
CA PRO A 149 5.21 -0.60 -16.79
C PRO A 149 6.13 -1.50 -15.95
N ILE A 150 7.30 -1.82 -16.52
CA ILE A 150 8.47 -2.30 -15.78
C ILE A 150 9.61 -1.31 -16.07
N ALA A 151 10.15 -0.69 -15.03
CA ALA A 151 11.17 0.36 -15.14
C ALA A 151 10.82 1.47 -16.16
N CYS A 152 9.55 1.91 -16.16
CA CYS A 152 8.99 2.88 -17.11
C CYS A 152 9.08 2.47 -18.60
N THR A 153 9.13 1.17 -18.88
CA THR A 153 9.05 0.58 -20.24
C THR A 153 7.90 -0.43 -20.34
N SER A 154 7.42 -0.71 -21.54
CA SER A 154 6.41 -1.75 -21.80
C SER A 154 7.09 -3.01 -22.34
N PRO A 155 7.17 -4.09 -21.56
CA PRO A 155 7.87 -5.31 -21.98
C PRO A 155 7.03 -6.18 -22.93
N LEU A 156 5.70 -6.15 -22.83
CA LEU A 156 4.83 -7.08 -23.57
C LEU A 156 4.97 -6.96 -25.10
N PRO A 157 5.02 -5.77 -25.70
CA PRO A 157 5.21 -5.65 -27.15
C PRO A 157 6.57 -6.18 -27.66
N LEU A 158 7.53 -6.41 -26.76
CA LEU A 158 8.86 -6.93 -27.09
C LEU A 158 8.99 -8.44 -26.87
N LEU A 159 7.94 -9.10 -26.38
CA LEU A 159 7.93 -10.55 -26.19
C LEU A 159 7.48 -11.27 -27.46
N THR A 160 8.22 -12.30 -27.84
CA THR A 160 7.88 -13.16 -28.98
C THR A 160 7.84 -14.62 -28.55
N TRP A 161 6.77 -15.33 -28.90
CA TRP A 161 6.67 -16.77 -28.63
C TRP A 161 7.35 -17.57 -29.73
N SER A 162 8.34 -18.40 -29.37
CA SER A 162 9.07 -19.25 -30.32
C SER A 162 8.36 -20.57 -30.67
N GLY A 163 7.23 -20.87 -30.01
CA GLY A 163 6.59 -22.18 -30.03
C GLY A 163 6.89 -23.01 -28.78
N THR A 164 7.99 -22.73 -28.07
CA THR A 164 8.40 -23.47 -26.86
C THR A 164 8.79 -22.57 -25.69
N THR A 165 9.38 -21.41 -25.95
CA THR A 165 9.71 -20.41 -24.93
C THR A 165 9.42 -18.98 -25.40
N TRP A 166 9.26 -18.09 -24.43
CA TRP A 166 9.15 -16.65 -24.66
C TRP A 166 10.54 -16.05 -24.87
N MET A 167 10.67 -15.30 -25.95
CA MET A 167 11.88 -14.64 -26.40
C MET A 167 11.74 -13.12 -26.23
N VAL A 168 12.88 -12.44 -26.08
CA VAL A 168 12.95 -10.98 -25.92
C VAL A 168 14.28 -10.46 -26.48
N PRO A 169 14.36 -9.22 -27.00
CA PRO A 169 15.64 -8.64 -27.43
C PRO A 169 16.69 -8.63 -26.32
N ARG A 170 17.91 -9.07 -26.62
CA ARG A 170 19.04 -9.22 -25.68
C ARG A 170 19.35 -7.94 -24.93
N ALA A 171 19.42 -6.82 -25.65
CA ALA A 171 19.71 -5.52 -25.08
C ALA A 171 18.66 -5.10 -24.04
N TYR A 172 17.38 -5.42 -24.30
CA TYR A 172 16.28 -5.11 -23.40
C TYR A 172 16.26 -6.03 -22.17
N ALA A 173 16.48 -7.34 -22.33
CA ALA A 173 16.66 -8.26 -21.21
C ALA A 173 17.80 -7.82 -20.29
N ALA A 174 18.96 -7.48 -20.87
CA ALA A 174 20.10 -7.00 -20.12
C ALA A 174 19.81 -5.67 -19.39
N LEU A 175 19.03 -4.77 -20.00
CA LEU A 175 18.59 -3.53 -19.36
C LEU A 175 17.70 -3.81 -18.13
N LEU A 176 16.71 -4.70 -18.26
CA LEU A 176 15.84 -5.04 -17.12
C LEU A 176 16.58 -5.83 -16.03
N ASP A 177 17.56 -6.66 -16.38
CA ASP A 177 18.43 -7.34 -15.40
C ASP A 177 19.24 -6.34 -14.58
N ARG A 178 19.75 -5.28 -15.23
CA ARG A 178 20.41 -4.18 -14.51
C ARG A 178 19.42 -3.38 -13.66
N ALA A 179 18.20 -3.15 -14.17
CA ALA A 179 17.16 -2.46 -13.43
C ALA A 179 16.79 -3.21 -12.14
N ASP A 180 16.61 -4.53 -12.18
CA ASP A 180 16.31 -5.35 -11.00
C ASP A 180 17.43 -5.24 -9.94
N ARG A 181 18.69 -5.32 -10.37
CA ARG A 181 19.85 -5.14 -9.47
C ARG A 181 19.86 -3.74 -8.83
N ILE A 182 19.66 -2.70 -9.63
CA ILE A 182 19.64 -1.31 -9.12
C ILE A 182 18.45 -1.09 -8.18
N ALA A 183 17.29 -1.70 -8.46
CA ALA A 183 16.15 -1.69 -7.56
C ALA A 183 16.51 -2.32 -6.21
N ALA A 184 17.14 -3.50 -6.22
CA ALA A 184 17.59 -4.19 -5.01
C ALA A 184 18.57 -3.34 -4.20
N GLU A 185 19.61 -2.79 -4.83
CA GLU A 185 20.58 -1.88 -4.20
C GLU A 185 19.88 -0.65 -3.58
N CYS A 186 18.90 -0.09 -4.28
CA CYS A 186 18.08 1.03 -3.79
C CYS A 186 17.24 0.65 -2.56
N VAL A 187 16.68 -0.58 -2.51
CA VAL A 187 15.96 -1.09 -1.33
C VAL A 187 16.91 -1.32 -0.17
N GLU A 188 18.06 -1.96 -0.40
CA GLU A 188 19.08 -2.18 0.61
C GLU A 188 19.58 -0.88 1.23
N GLN A 189 19.87 0.12 0.39
CA GLN A 189 20.29 1.43 0.87
C GLN A 189 19.17 2.12 1.66
N ALA A 190 17.91 1.95 1.24
CA ALA A 190 16.76 2.49 1.96
C ALA A 190 16.46 1.75 3.28
N ALA A 191 16.92 0.52 3.44
CA ALA A 191 16.82 -0.26 4.67
C ALA A 191 17.80 0.20 5.76
N ARG A 192 18.81 1.00 5.41
CA ARG A 192 19.82 1.50 6.34
C ARG A 192 19.33 2.72 7.10
N CYS A 193 19.60 2.74 8.40
CA CYS A 193 19.34 3.87 9.27
C CYS A 193 20.18 5.07 8.82
N SER A 194 19.52 6.20 8.54
CA SER A 194 20.17 7.44 8.11
C SER A 194 21.15 8.07 9.11
N ARG A 195 21.25 7.54 10.33
CA ARG A 195 22.17 8.01 11.38
C ARG A 195 23.30 7.05 11.68
N CYS A 196 22.98 5.81 12.04
CA CYS A 196 23.98 4.81 12.45
C CYS A 196 24.29 3.77 11.38
N ASN A 197 23.67 3.86 10.20
CA ASN A 197 23.82 2.93 9.08
C ASN A 197 23.42 1.47 9.36
N ALA A 198 22.83 1.17 10.52
CA ALA A 198 22.29 -0.16 10.82
C ALA A 198 21.18 -0.53 9.83
N THR A 199 21.18 -1.77 9.37
CA THR A 199 20.16 -2.30 8.45
C THR A 199 18.95 -2.84 9.22
N GLY A 200 17.75 -2.59 8.71
CA GLY A 200 16.53 -3.16 9.27
C GLY A 200 15.37 -3.17 8.30
N ASP A 201 14.20 -3.57 8.79
CA ASP A 201 13.00 -3.66 7.99
C ASP A 201 12.51 -2.27 7.55
N VAL A 202 12.55 -2.02 6.23
CA VAL A 202 12.06 -0.80 5.58
C VAL A 202 10.65 -0.45 6.06
N TRP A 203 9.74 -1.41 6.19
CA TRP A 203 8.35 -1.13 6.56
C TRP A 203 8.22 -0.70 8.02
N LYS A 204 9.15 -1.11 8.88
CA LYS A 204 9.16 -0.76 10.31
C LYS A 204 9.85 0.57 10.57
N TRP A 205 10.99 0.82 9.93
CA TRP A 205 11.87 1.96 10.26
C TRP A 205 11.65 3.18 9.36
N ARG A 206 11.08 2.98 8.17
CA ARG A 206 10.94 4.06 7.18
C ARG A 206 9.67 4.88 7.42
N THR A 207 9.83 6.20 7.51
CA THR A 207 8.76 7.16 7.79
C THR A 207 8.77 8.29 6.77
N SER A 208 7.59 8.78 6.41
CA SER A 208 7.47 9.97 5.57
C SER A 208 8.00 11.20 6.30
N SER A 209 8.81 12.01 5.61
CA SER A 209 9.32 13.30 6.06
C SER A 209 9.02 14.40 5.03
N ASN A 210 9.46 15.63 5.31
CA ASN A 210 9.26 16.77 4.41
C ASN A 210 10.06 16.69 3.09
N SER A 211 11.16 15.92 3.06
CA SER A 211 12.04 15.77 1.88
C SER A 211 11.91 14.42 1.17
N GLY A 212 11.08 13.51 1.68
CA GLY A 212 10.92 12.16 1.16
C GLY A 212 10.73 11.16 2.29
N TYR A 213 10.93 9.87 2.04
CA TYR A 213 11.01 8.89 3.12
C TYR A 213 12.40 8.90 3.76
N THR A 214 12.44 8.82 5.09
CA THR A 214 13.67 8.62 5.86
C THR A 214 13.58 7.34 6.65
N THR A 215 14.71 6.69 6.89
CA THR A 215 14.80 5.46 7.69
C THR A 215 15.56 5.76 8.97
N LEU A 216 14.94 5.51 10.11
CA LEU A 216 15.56 5.63 11.44
C LEU A 216 15.28 4.34 12.22
N CYS A 217 16.33 3.73 12.76
CA CYS A 217 16.18 2.62 13.69
C CYS A 217 15.59 3.11 15.02
N PRO A 218 14.99 2.22 15.85
CA PRO A 218 14.37 2.61 17.10
C PRO A 218 15.30 3.34 18.06
N ALA A 219 16.57 2.92 18.18
CA ALA A 219 17.55 3.58 19.02
C ALA A 219 17.84 5.03 18.56
N CYS A 220 18.03 5.22 17.26
CA CYS A 220 18.22 6.56 16.70
C CYS A 220 16.96 7.41 16.83
N ALA A 221 15.75 6.84 16.67
CA ALA A 221 14.50 7.54 16.91
C ALA A 221 14.37 8.01 18.37
N ALA A 222 14.70 7.15 19.33
CA ALA A 222 14.73 7.50 20.76
C ALA A 222 15.78 8.56 21.11
N SER A 223 16.90 8.63 20.37
CA SER A 223 17.92 9.65 20.58
C SER A 223 17.51 11.06 20.12
N VAL A 224 16.53 11.18 19.21
CA VAL A 224 16.12 12.47 18.61
C VAL A 224 14.77 12.97 19.09
N ALA A 225 13.99 12.10 19.71
CA ALA A 225 12.62 12.38 20.08
C ALA A 225 12.33 11.82 21.47
N ARG A 226 11.65 12.61 22.29
CA ARG A 226 11.35 12.26 23.68
C ARG A 226 9.99 11.59 23.84
N PRO A 227 9.77 10.78 24.88
CA PRO A 227 8.42 10.33 25.25
C PRO A 227 7.47 11.51 25.46
N TYR A 228 6.23 11.34 25.04
CA TYR A 228 5.18 12.36 25.20
C TYR A 228 4.45 12.16 26.53
N LYS A 229 4.48 13.19 27.39
CA LYS A 229 3.87 13.18 28.74
C LYS A 229 2.51 13.90 28.80
N ASP A 230 1.68 13.73 27.77
CA ASP A 230 0.28 14.22 27.76
C ASP A 230 0.04 15.73 28.00
N HIS A 231 1.04 16.58 27.80
CA HIS A 231 0.95 18.04 28.04
C HIS A 231 -0.05 18.80 27.15
N LEU A 232 -0.55 18.20 26.06
CA LEU A 232 -1.64 18.75 25.23
C LEU A 232 -2.99 18.07 25.47
N ARG A 233 -3.12 17.23 26.50
CA ARG A 233 -4.40 16.59 26.83
C ARG A 233 -5.47 17.67 27.11
N GLY A 234 -6.68 17.45 26.60
CA GLY A 234 -7.79 18.39 26.70
C GLY A 234 -7.67 19.65 25.83
N ARG A 235 -6.57 19.83 25.08
CA ARG A 235 -6.42 20.97 24.16
C ARG A 235 -7.12 20.69 22.84
N LEU A 236 -7.74 21.72 22.26
CA LEU A 236 -8.28 21.67 20.90
C LEU A 236 -7.14 21.72 19.90
N TYR A 237 -7.16 20.85 18.89
CA TYR A 237 -6.18 20.82 17.81
C TYR A 237 -6.09 22.17 17.08
N ALA A 238 -7.22 22.84 16.85
CA ALA A 238 -7.28 24.16 16.24
C ALA A 238 -6.58 25.27 17.05
N SER A 239 -6.33 25.04 18.34
CA SER A 239 -5.60 25.98 19.20
C SER A 239 -4.08 25.84 19.11
N LEU A 240 -3.58 24.79 18.44
CA LEU A 240 -2.14 24.54 18.37
C LEU A 240 -1.44 25.57 17.48
N PRO A 241 -0.27 26.09 17.89
CA PRO A 241 0.55 26.93 17.03
C PRO A 241 0.93 26.21 15.74
N LYS A 242 1.03 26.98 14.63
CA LYS A 242 1.46 26.45 13.33
C LYS A 242 2.86 25.82 13.37
N ASN A 243 3.69 26.25 14.31
CA ASN A 243 5.04 25.74 14.55
C ASN A 243 5.09 24.68 15.67
N SER A 244 3.96 24.09 16.05
CA SER A 244 3.96 22.95 16.97
C SER A 244 4.75 21.78 16.35
N GLN A 245 5.62 21.16 17.15
CA GLN A 245 6.62 20.18 16.67
C GLN A 245 6.27 18.77 17.15
N PRO A 246 5.38 18.03 16.47
CA PRO A 246 5.13 16.62 16.81
C PRO A 246 6.41 15.77 16.68
N GLU A 247 7.34 16.13 15.79
CA GLU A 247 8.60 15.44 15.56
C GLU A 247 9.59 15.48 16.73
N ALA A 248 9.38 16.37 17.69
CA ALA A 248 10.13 16.35 18.95
C ALA A 248 9.76 15.15 19.83
N PHE A 249 8.70 14.41 19.51
CA PHE A 249 8.16 13.34 20.33
C PHE A 249 8.15 11.98 19.64
N LEU A 250 8.17 10.93 20.46
CA LEU A 250 7.93 9.56 20.01
C LEU A 250 6.45 9.33 19.78
N CYS A 251 6.14 8.52 18.77
CA CYS A 251 4.81 8.03 18.46
C CYS A 251 4.30 7.18 19.63
N ARG A 252 3.19 7.61 20.23
CA ARG A 252 2.59 6.90 21.38
C ARG A 252 1.92 5.56 21.04
N MET A 253 1.73 5.28 19.75
CA MET A 253 0.99 4.12 19.23
C MET A 253 1.88 2.98 18.72
N CYS A 254 3.19 3.20 18.65
CA CYS A 254 4.13 2.20 18.17
C CYS A 254 4.69 1.41 19.38
N PRO A 255 4.78 0.07 19.29
CA PRO A 255 5.40 -0.72 20.36
C PRO A 255 6.91 -0.51 20.45
N SER A 256 7.54 -0.05 19.36
CA SER A 256 8.96 0.33 19.33
C SER A 256 9.10 1.83 19.08
N PRO A 257 10.14 2.49 19.64
CA PRO A 257 10.38 3.91 19.43
C PRO A 257 10.37 4.29 17.95
N ARG A 258 9.50 5.24 17.61
CA ARG A 258 9.37 5.80 16.27
C ARG A 258 9.06 7.28 16.40
N GLN A 259 9.72 8.12 15.61
CA GLN A 259 9.46 9.55 15.63
C GLN A 259 8.03 9.85 15.15
N ALA A 260 7.32 10.70 15.86
CA ALA A 260 6.04 11.21 15.43
C ALA A 260 6.21 12.27 14.34
N VAL A 261 5.16 12.50 13.56
CA VAL A 261 5.14 13.56 12.52
C VAL A 261 3.79 14.28 12.47
N TYR A 262 2.80 13.81 13.22
CA TYR A 262 1.47 14.41 13.31
C TYR A 262 1.01 14.50 14.76
N TRP A 263 0.31 15.59 15.07
CA TRP A 263 -0.59 15.65 16.21
C TRP A 263 -1.92 15.03 15.81
N ASP A 264 -2.19 13.83 16.32
CA ASP A 264 -3.45 13.17 16.10
C ASP A 264 -4.54 13.79 16.98
N HIS A 265 -5.76 13.86 16.46
CA HIS A 265 -6.90 14.48 17.14
C HIS A 265 -8.23 13.83 16.76
N CYS A 266 -9.22 13.95 17.64
CA CYS A 266 -10.58 13.52 17.33
C CYS A 266 -11.21 14.50 16.34
N HIS A 267 -11.70 14.01 15.20
CA HIS A 267 -12.38 14.88 14.23
C HIS A 267 -13.82 15.23 14.65
N THR A 268 -14.38 14.51 15.63
CA THR A 268 -15.72 14.80 16.17
C THR A 268 -15.67 15.90 17.22
N HIS A 269 -14.75 15.80 18.19
CA HIS A 269 -14.68 16.75 19.31
C HIS A 269 -13.52 17.76 19.20
N GLY A 270 -12.58 17.56 18.29
CA GLY A 270 -11.44 18.46 18.06
C GLY A 270 -10.27 18.31 19.04
N PHE A 271 -10.37 17.47 20.06
CA PHE A 271 -9.31 17.31 21.07
C PHE A 271 -8.10 16.53 20.57
N VAL A 272 -6.90 16.99 20.95
CA VAL A 272 -5.62 16.34 20.68
C VAL A 272 -5.54 15.02 21.47
N ARG A 273 -5.26 13.92 20.76
CA ARG A 273 -4.99 12.60 21.35
C ARG A 273 -3.50 12.36 21.57
N GLY A 274 -2.63 13.06 20.83
CA GLY A 274 -1.17 13.04 21.05
C GLY A 274 -0.37 12.83 19.77
N PRO A 275 0.96 12.68 19.87
CA PRO A 275 1.84 12.60 18.72
C PRO A 275 1.88 11.17 18.16
N VAL A 276 1.74 11.05 16.84
CA VAL A 276 1.77 9.76 16.13
C VAL A 276 2.66 9.82 14.89
N CYS A 277 3.20 8.68 14.48
CA CYS A 277 3.92 8.56 13.20
C CYS A 277 2.94 8.52 12.02
N ALA A 278 3.45 8.73 10.80
CA ALA A 278 2.63 8.75 9.58
C ALA A 278 1.84 7.45 9.35
N SER A 279 2.43 6.30 9.71
CA SER A 279 1.78 4.99 9.57
C SER A 279 0.58 4.87 10.51
N CYS A 280 0.76 5.19 11.80
CA CYS A 280 -0.34 5.19 12.77
C CYS A 280 -1.44 6.19 12.41
N ASN A 281 -1.08 7.39 11.97
CA ASN A 281 -2.04 8.40 11.52
C ASN A 281 -2.86 7.93 10.30
N THR A 282 -2.20 7.35 9.31
CA THR A 282 -2.88 6.83 8.10
C THR A 282 -3.77 5.64 8.45
N TYR A 283 -3.31 4.77 9.34
CA TYR A 283 -4.07 3.60 9.76
C TYR A 283 -5.32 4.00 10.57
N GLU A 284 -5.21 4.98 11.47
CA GLU A 284 -6.36 5.55 12.17
C GLU A 284 -7.33 6.22 11.20
N GLY A 285 -6.82 7.06 10.30
CA GLY A 285 -7.66 7.77 9.32
C GLY A 285 -8.38 6.85 8.34
N GLY A 286 -7.85 5.63 8.11
CA GLY A 286 -8.51 4.59 7.32
C GLY A 286 -9.74 3.98 8.00
N GLY A 287 -9.88 4.11 9.32
CA GLY A 287 -11.02 3.63 10.11
C GLY A 287 -11.07 2.11 10.29
N HIS A 288 -10.99 1.37 9.18
CA HIS A 288 -11.20 -0.07 9.08
C HIS A 288 -10.14 -0.88 9.84
N ARG A 289 -10.62 -1.74 10.73
CA ARG A 289 -9.87 -2.63 11.62
C ARG A 289 -8.94 -1.93 12.60
N PHE A 290 -9.00 -0.59 12.72
CA PHE A 290 -8.11 0.16 13.61
C PHE A 290 -8.23 -0.31 15.06
N ILE A 291 -9.46 -0.60 15.52
CA ILE A 291 -9.76 -1.01 16.89
C ILE A 291 -9.11 -2.34 17.29
N HIS A 292 -8.70 -3.19 16.34
CA HIS A 292 -8.01 -4.46 16.62
C HIS A 292 -6.53 -4.28 16.95
N ARG A 293 -5.98 -3.08 16.74
CA ARG A 293 -4.59 -2.80 17.06
C ARG A 293 -4.43 -2.63 18.58
N PRO A 294 -3.41 -3.24 19.19
CA PRO A 294 -3.11 -3.05 20.61
C PRO A 294 -3.03 -1.55 20.98
N GLY A 295 -3.75 -1.16 22.03
CA GLY A 295 -3.81 0.23 22.52
C GLY A 295 -4.63 1.20 21.67
N ALA A 296 -5.26 0.77 20.56
CA ALA A 296 -6.03 1.65 19.69
C ALA A 296 -7.25 2.26 20.38
N VAL A 297 -8.06 1.44 21.06
CA VAL A 297 -9.25 1.91 21.78
C VAL A 297 -8.87 2.90 22.87
N ARG A 298 -7.87 2.56 23.70
CA ARG A 298 -7.29 3.47 24.71
C ARG A 298 -6.87 4.80 24.09
N HIS A 299 -6.21 4.77 22.93
CA HIS A 299 -5.81 5.98 22.21
C HIS A 299 -7.01 6.82 21.72
N LEU A 300 -8.07 6.19 21.19
CA LEU A 300 -9.30 6.90 20.83
C LEU A 300 -9.92 7.60 22.04
N LEU A 301 -9.89 6.94 23.21
CA LEU A 301 -10.45 7.42 24.47
C LEU A 301 -9.58 8.43 25.23
N LEU A 302 -8.44 8.85 24.66
CA LEU A 302 -7.70 10.03 25.11
C LEU A 302 -8.42 11.34 24.78
N CYS A 303 -9.38 11.28 23.85
CA CYS A 303 -10.32 12.38 23.62
C CYS A 303 -11.30 12.47 24.80
N ASP A 304 -11.25 13.55 25.57
CA ASP A 304 -12.13 13.75 26.72
C ASP A 304 -13.62 13.80 26.30
N GLY A 305 -13.92 14.26 25.09
CA GLY A 305 -15.27 14.19 24.51
C GLY A 305 -15.75 12.75 24.32
N CYS A 306 -14.96 11.91 23.65
CA CYS A 306 -15.28 10.50 23.44
C CYS A 306 -15.43 9.74 24.76
N ARG A 307 -14.53 9.99 25.72
CA ARG A 307 -14.57 9.36 27.05
C ARG A 307 -15.83 9.76 27.82
N ARG A 308 -16.18 11.05 27.86
CA ARG A 308 -17.40 11.56 28.52
C ARG A 308 -18.67 11.02 27.87
N ASP A 309 -18.71 10.99 26.55
CA ASP A 309 -19.87 10.52 25.79
C ASP A 309 -19.96 8.99 25.72
N ARG A 310 -19.01 8.28 26.36
CA ARG A 310 -18.86 6.81 26.34
C ARG A 310 -18.93 6.25 24.92
N THR A 311 -18.14 6.84 24.03
CA THR A 311 -18.19 6.54 22.59
C THR A 311 -16.81 6.61 21.94
N VAL A 312 -16.75 6.28 20.65
CA VAL A 312 -15.59 6.48 19.77
C VAL A 312 -16.01 7.28 18.53
N PRO A 313 -15.05 7.85 17.76
CA PRO A 313 -15.37 8.51 16.51
C PRO A 313 -16.21 7.61 15.58
N PRO A 314 -17.26 8.13 14.90
CA PRO A 314 -18.21 7.33 14.12
C PRO A 314 -17.57 6.33 13.16
N ARG A 315 -16.47 6.71 12.50
CA ARG A 315 -15.72 5.86 11.57
C ARG A 315 -15.24 4.51 12.13
N HIS A 316 -15.21 4.34 13.46
CA HIS A 316 -14.81 3.09 14.11
C HIS A 316 -15.98 2.27 14.68
N GLN A 317 -17.20 2.83 14.67
CA GLN A 317 -18.35 2.19 15.29
C GLN A 317 -18.81 0.93 14.53
N SER A 318 -18.65 0.88 13.21
CA SER A 318 -19.01 -0.29 12.41
C SER A 318 -18.19 -1.52 12.76
N ASP A 319 -16.88 -1.34 12.98
CA ASP A 319 -16.01 -2.45 13.40
C ASP A 319 -16.34 -2.91 14.83
N ILE A 320 -16.70 -1.99 15.73
CA ILE A 320 -17.13 -2.34 17.10
C ILE A 320 -18.42 -3.17 17.03
N VAL A 321 -19.42 -2.68 16.29
CA VAL A 321 -20.69 -3.38 16.15
C VAL A 321 -20.46 -4.77 15.55
N LEU A 322 -19.60 -4.94 14.54
CA LEU A 322 -19.29 -6.27 13.99
C LEU A 322 -18.61 -7.23 14.98
N GLN A 323 -17.95 -6.74 16.04
CA GLN A 323 -17.39 -7.61 17.08
C GLN A 323 -18.44 -8.09 18.08
N THR A 324 -19.50 -7.32 18.28
CA THR A 324 -20.51 -7.56 19.31
C THR A 324 -21.84 -8.04 18.74
N PHE A 325 -22.07 -7.86 17.45
CA PHE A 325 -23.30 -8.15 16.73
C PHE A 325 -23.02 -9.16 15.61
N ALA A 326 -23.77 -10.26 15.58
CA ALA A 326 -23.73 -11.23 14.51
C ALA A 326 -24.74 -10.82 13.42
N PRO A 327 -24.30 -10.51 12.19
CA PRO A 327 -25.23 -10.20 11.11
C PRO A 327 -26.09 -11.40 10.75
N ASP A 328 -27.29 -11.12 10.25
CA ASP A 328 -28.25 -12.16 9.86
C ASP A 328 -27.64 -13.04 8.75
N PRO A 329 -27.83 -14.37 8.83
CA PRO A 329 -27.29 -15.27 7.84
C PRO A 329 -27.95 -15.10 6.47
N HIS A 330 -27.27 -15.56 5.43
CA HIS A 330 -27.79 -15.51 4.07
C HIS A 330 -28.96 -16.48 3.86
N GLY A 331 -30.19 -15.95 3.87
CA GLY A 331 -31.40 -16.66 3.48
C GLY A 331 -31.65 -17.97 4.28
N PRO A 332 -32.36 -18.96 3.70
CA PRO A 332 -32.80 -20.16 4.41
C PRO A 332 -31.66 -21.11 4.81
N TYR A 333 -30.43 -20.86 4.36
CA TYR A 333 -29.29 -21.74 4.60
C TYR A 333 -28.53 -21.45 5.90
N ALA A 334 -28.94 -20.44 6.68
CA ALA A 334 -28.38 -20.08 7.99
C ALA A 334 -26.84 -19.90 8.00
N LYS A 335 -26.22 -19.61 6.85
CA LYS A 335 -24.76 -19.46 6.74
C LYS A 335 -24.33 -18.04 7.05
N GLN A 336 -23.27 -17.91 7.83
CA GLN A 336 -22.67 -16.61 8.14
C GLN A 336 -22.04 -15.95 6.90
N PRO A 337 -22.09 -14.61 6.81
CA PRO A 337 -21.42 -13.88 5.75
C PRO A 337 -19.91 -14.12 5.79
N HIS A 338 -19.30 -14.28 4.61
CA HIS A 338 -17.83 -14.33 4.52
C HIS A 338 -17.20 -12.97 4.86
N SER A 339 -17.88 -11.88 4.48
CA SER A 339 -17.44 -10.53 4.75
C SER A 339 -18.63 -9.61 4.94
N ALA A 340 -18.54 -8.74 5.94
CA ALA A 340 -19.45 -7.64 6.19
C ALA A 340 -18.66 -6.34 6.29
N TRP A 341 -19.19 -5.26 5.71
CA TRP A 341 -18.65 -3.92 5.88
C TRP A 341 -19.77 -2.93 6.17
N GLY A 342 -19.58 -2.10 7.20
CA GLY A 342 -20.58 -1.15 7.67
C GLY A 342 -20.27 0.28 7.27
N SER A 343 -21.27 1.02 6.78
CA SER A 343 -21.26 2.48 6.70
C SER A 343 -22.11 3.08 7.81
N VAL A 344 -21.55 4.05 8.54
CA VAL A 344 -22.33 4.83 9.51
C VAL A 344 -23.14 5.88 8.78
N GLU A 345 -24.44 5.87 8.98
CA GLU A 345 -25.40 6.79 8.38
C GLU A 345 -25.51 8.09 9.19
N LYS A 346 -26.16 9.11 8.62
CA LYS A 346 -26.30 10.43 9.26
C LYS A 346 -27.06 10.39 10.60
N ASP A 347 -27.97 9.45 10.75
CA ASP A 347 -28.76 9.25 11.97
C ASP A 347 -28.02 8.43 13.04
N GLY A 348 -26.81 7.96 12.75
CA GLY A 348 -26.01 7.09 13.61
C GLY A 348 -26.34 5.60 13.52
N SER A 349 -27.26 5.20 12.63
CA SER A 349 -27.44 3.79 12.28
C SER A 349 -26.25 3.29 11.47
N ILE A 350 -26.07 1.97 11.41
CA ILE A 350 -25.01 1.36 10.60
C ILE A 350 -25.65 0.42 9.58
N ARG A 351 -25.38 0.68 8.30
CA ARG A 351 -25.77 -0.19 7.20
C ARG A 351 -24.63 -1.14 6.88
N PHE A 352 -24.81 -2.41 7.21
CA PHE A 352 -23.92 -3.48 6.80
C PHE A 352 -24.29 -3.98 5.41
N ARG A 353 -23.28 -4.12 4.56
CA ARG A 353 -23.36 -4.85 3.30
C ARG A 353 -22.55 -6.13 3.43
N MET A 354 -23.16 -7.25 3.07
CA MET A 354 -22.58 -8.57 3.26
C MET A 354 -22.34 -9.26 1.93
N ARG A 355 -21.44 -10.25 1.89
CA ARG A 355 -21.24 -11.14 0.74
C ARG A 355 -21.18 -12.61 1.12
N CYS A 356 -21.72 -13.45 0.24
CA CYS A 356 -21.59 -14.90 0.27
C CYS A 356 -20.83 -15.38 -0.97
N TRP A 357 -19.74 -16.15 -0.79
CA TRP A 357 -18.94 -16.68 -1.91
C TRP A 357 -19.65 -17.82 -2.67
N GLN A 358 -20.71 -18.39 -2.09
CA GLN A 358 -21.40 -19.56 -2.65
C GLN A 358 -22.61 -19.21 -3.52
N CYS A 359 -23.00 -17.93 -3.60
CA CYS A 359 -24.15 -17.48 -4.39
C CYS A 359 -23.70 -16.50 -5.47
N ALA A 360 -23.54 -16.99 -6.70
CA ALA A 360 -23.08 -16.19 -7.85
C ALA A 360 -24.10 -15.14 -8.33
N SER A 361 -25.40 -15.33 -8.03
CA SER A 361 -26.50 -14.59 -8.66
C SER A 361 -27.17 -13.51 -7.80
N ALA A 362 -26.89 -13.43 -6.50
CA ALA A 362 -27.27 -12.31 -5.64
C ALA A 362 -26.23 -12.15 -4.52
N PRO A 363 -25.07 -11.55 -4.82
CA PRO A 363 -23.91 -11.66 -3.95
C PRO A 363 -24.01 -10.80 -2.70
N GLN A 364 -25.01 -9.91 -2.56
CA GLN A 364 -25.05 -8.91 -1.50
C GLN A 364 -26.43 -8.73 -0.89
N TRP A 365 -26.53 -8.83 0.43
CA TRP A 365 -27.67 -8.34 1.19
C TRP A 365 -27.23 -7.27 2.17
N GLU A 366 -28.19 -6.49 2.63
CA GLU A 366 -27.96 -5.39 3.57
C GLU A 366 -28.72 -5.65 4.87
N GLN A 367 -28.14 -5.20 5.98
CA GLN A 367 -28.79 -5.16 7.28
C GLN A 367 -28.47 -3.82 7.93
N VAL A 368 -29.49 -3.21 8.54
CA VAL A 368 -29.33 -1.94 9.23
C VAL A 368 -29.44 -2.17 10.73
N VAL A 369 -28.40 -1.78 11.46
CA VAL A 369 -28.41 -1.73 12.93
C VAL A 369 -28.89 -0.34 13.34
N PRO A 370 -30.04 -0.22 14.04
CA PRO A 370 -30.60 1.08 14.42
C PRO A 370 -29.66 1.87 15.33
N ALA A 371 -29.69 3.20 15.24
CA ALA A 371 -28.81 4.09 15.99
C ALA A 371 -28.83 3.86 17.52
N ALA A 372 -30.00 3.54 18.09
CA ALA A 372 -30.12 3.23 19.51
C ALA A 372 -29.31 1.97 19.90
N GLN A 373 -29.36 0.94 19.06
CA GLN A 373 -28.61 -0.30 19.27
C GLN A 373 -27.11 -0.08 19.04
N VAL A 374 -26.72 0.70 18.01
CA VAL A 374 -25.31 1.08 17.79
C VAL A 374 -24.75 1.80 19.01
N ARG A 375 -25.47 2.79 19.56
CA ARG A 375 -25.06 3.51 20.76
C ARG A 375 -24.87 2.56 21.95
N HIS A 376 -25.81 1.65 22.17
CA HIS A 376 -25.72 0.70 23.27
C HIS A 376 -24.50 -0.23 23.15
N LEU A 377 -24.29 -0.84 21.98
CA LEU A 377 -23.16 -1.74 21.73
C LEU A 377 -21.81 -1.02 21.85
N VAL A 378 -21.72 0.21 21.33
CA VAL A 378 -20.50 1.02 21.42
C VAL A 378 -20.22 1.44 22.86
N GLN A 379 -21.25 1.82 23.63
CA GLN A 379 -21.11 2.14 25.04
C GLN A 379 -20.61 0.93 25.83
N GLU A 380 -21.25 -0.23 25.69
CA GLU A 380 -20.83 -1.45 26.38
C GLU A 380 -19.37 -1.81 26.06
N PHE A 381 -18.96 -1.67 24.80
CA PHE A 381 -17.59 -1.90 24.37
C PHE A 381 -16.60 -0.91 25.01
N VAL A 382 -16.93 0.39 25.02
CA VAL A 382 -16.09 1.44 25.62
C VAL A 382 -15.97 1.24 27.13
N ASP A 383 -17.05 0.83 27.78
CA ASP A 383 -17.11 0.62 29.21
C ASP A 383 -16.17 -0.50 29.64
N LYS A 384 -16.24 -1.65 28.95
CA LYS A 384 -15.29 -2.76 29.14
C LYS A 384 -13.84 -2.32 28.94
N ALA A 385 -13.58 -1.44 27.96
CA ALA A 385 -12.23 -0.93 27.71
C ALA A 385 -11.75 0.03 28.80
N LEU A 386 -12.63 0.84 29.39
CA LEU A 386 -12.30 1.73 30.50
C LEU A 386 -12.06 0.96 31.80
N ASP A 387 -12.86 -0.08 32.06
CA ASP A 387 -12.68 -0.95 33.22
C ASP A 387 -11.35 -1.71 33.15
N ALA A 388 -11.01 -2.27 31.99
CA ALA A 388 -9.72 -2.93 31.77
C ALA A 388 -8.51 -2.00 31.93
N ASP A 389 -8.65 -0.71 31.61
CA ASP A 389 -7.59 0.30 31.80
C ASP A 389 -7.39 0.67 33.29
N ALA A 390 -8.42 0.50 34.13
CA ALA A 390 -8.34 0.78 35.57
C ALA A 390 -7.55 -0.30 36.33
N ASP A 391 -7.53 -1.52 35.81
CA ASP A 391 -6.83 -2.67 36.43
C ASP A 391 -5.34 -2.75 36.08
N VAL A 392 -4.80 -1.85 35.26
CA VAL A 392 -3.36 -1.77 34.96
C VAL A 392 -2.68 -0.83 35.97
N PRO A 393 -1.82 -1.32 36.89
CA PRO A 393 -1.10 -0.45 37.82
C PRO A 393 -0.27 0.57 37.04
N SER A 394 -0.36 1.83 37.43
CA SER A 394 0.45 2.92 36.88
C SER A 394 1.94 2.58 37.02
N GLN A 395 2.60 2.27 35.89
CA GLN A 395 4.05 2.26 35.77
C GLN A 395 4.58 3.70 35.80
N ASP A 396 4.38 4.38 36.94
CA ASP A 396 5.09 5.59 37.31
C ASP A 396 5.93 5.23 38.54
N THR A 397 7.15 4.73 38.30
CA THR A 397 8.35 4.84 39.17
C THR A 397 9.49 4.00 38.58
N ALA A 398 10.33 4.64 37.75
CA ALA A 398 11.76 4.34 37.59
C ALA A 398 12.44 5.52 36.88
#